data_AF-A8T1V6-F1
#
_entry.id   AF-A8T1V6-F1
#
_cell.length_a   1.000
_cell.length_b   1.000
_cell.length_c   1.000
_cell.angle_alpha   90.00
_cell.angle_beta   90.00
_cell.angle_gamma   90.00
#
_symmetry.space_group_name_H-M   'P 1'
#
loop_
_entity.id
_entity.type
_entity.pdbx_description
1 polymer ?
#
loop_
_entity_poly.entity_id
_entity_poly.type
_entity_poly.pdbx_seq_one_letter_code
_entity_poly.pdbx_strand_id
1 'polypeptide(L)'
;MKRFVVAALLATSSTLTLAADQECLVNKYDGYIDASLQWYQDLVDLTVTQYPDLKEVGQWFLEGRKHHFELNREAVHYFLKNDASRIATEQTVEAWLQLEQQDVKQLAKRSDELGQAAKKTFSDRQSANHPKNYDLRSAFADLLSHPKQIESALNKYNQQIAVVEKQKCG
;
A
#
# COMPACT_ATOMS: atom_id res chain seq x y z
N MET A 1 64.26 10.69 -15.42
CA MET A 1 63.31 11.50 -14.61
C MET A 1 61.89 11.01 -14.86
N LYS A 2 61.16 10.75 -13.76
CA LYS A 2 59.72 10.55 -13.55
C LYS A 2 58.87 9.96 -14.70
N ARG A 3 58.54 8.67 -14.57
CA ARG A 3 57.34 8.06 -15.15
C ARG A 3 56.12 8.57 -14.38
N PHE A 4 55.26 9.35 -15.01
CA PHE A 4 53.95 9.69 -14.47
C PHE A 4 53.01 8.50 -14.66
N VAL A 5 52.66 7.84 -13.56
CA VAL A 5 51.55 6.89 -13.53
C VAL A 5 50.27 7.71 -13.33
N VAL A 6 49.46 7.81 -14.38
CA VAL A 6 48.07 8.23 -14.27
C VAL A 6 47.29 7.00 -13.82
N ALA A 7 46.92 6.95 -12.54
CA ALA A 7 45.96 6.00 -12.02
C ALA A 7 44.79 6.79 -11.43
N ALA A 8 43.84 7.15 -12.28
CA ALA A 8 42.55 7.69 -11.87
C ALA A 8 41.48 6.78 -12.48
N LEU A 9 41.16 5.68 -11.81
CA LEU A 9 40.03 4.82 -12.18
C LEU A 9 39.34 4.27 -10.92
N LEU A 10 38.04 4.60 -10.86
CA LEU A 10 36.93 3.82 -10.30
C LEU A 10 36.72 3.85 -8.78
N ALA A 11 36.06 4.91 -8.30
CA ALA A 11 35.36 4.93 -7.02
C ALA A 11 33.88 5.36 -7.16
N THR A 12 33.24 5.10 -8.31
CA THR A 12 31.85 5.52 -8.58
C THR A 12 30.81 4.39 -8.46
N SER A 13 31.19 3.20 -8.00
CA SER A 13 30.31 2.03 -8.03
C SER A 13 29.32 1.93 -6.86
N SER A 14 29.52 2.67 -5.77
CA SER A 14 28.78 2.47 -4.51
C SER A 14 27.41 3.16 -4.46
N THR A 15 27.17 4.17 -5.29
CA THR A 15 25.89 4.91 -5.28
C THR A 15 24.81 4.23 -6.11
N LEU A 16 25.20 3.44 -7.13
CA LEU A 16 24.27 2.75 -8.02
C LEU A 16 23.56 1.58 -7.33
N THR A 17 24.24 0.90 -6.39
CA THR A 17 23.67 -0.24 -5.66
C THR A 17 22.59 0.18 -4.65
N LEU A 18 22.75 1.35 -4.01
CA LEU A 18 21.79 1.87 -3.03
C LEU A 18 20.49 2.37 -3.69
N ALA A 19 20.58 3.06 -4.82
CA ALA A 19 19.40 3.55 -5.54
C ALA A 19 18.54 2.42 -6.11
N ALA A 20 19.18 1.38 -6.66
CA ALA A 20 18.48 0.21 -7.20
C ALA A 20 17.77 -0.61 -6.10
N ASP A 21 18.37 -0.67 -4.90
CA ASP A 21 17.76 -1.33 -3.76
C ASP A 21 16.53 -0.57 -3.24
N GLN A 22 16.61 0.76 -3.15
CA GLN A 22 15.47 1.59 -2.76
C GLN A 22 14.31 1.47 -3.77
N GLU A 23 14.60 1.49 -5.07
CA GLU A 23 13.59 1.29 -6.11
C GLU A 23 12.95 -0.10 -6.03
N CYS A 24 13.75 -1.15 -5.73
CA CYS A 24 13.22 -2.48 -5.47
C CYS A 24 12.24 -2.49 -4.29
N LEU A 25 12.60 -1.89 -3.16
CA LEU A 25 11.76 -1.82 -1.96
C LEU A 25 10.46 -1.06 -2.24
N VAL A 26 10.53 0.06 -2.96
CA VAL A 26 9.37 0.81 -3.44
C VAL A 26 8.45 -0.07 -4.27
N ASN A 27 8.98 -0.71 -5.32
CA ASN A 27 8.19 -1.57 -6.21
C ASN A 27 7.58 -2.77 -5.46
N LYS A 28 8.30 -3.33 -4.48
CA LYS A 28 7.79 -4.41 -3.63
C LYS A 28 6.58 -3.94 -2.83
N TYR A 29 6.66 -2.77 -2.19
CA TYR A 29 5.54 -2.23 -1.43
C TYR A 29 4.36 -1.85 -2.33
N ASP A 30 4.62 -1.25 -3.49
CA ASP A 30 3.59 -0.92 -4.48
C ASP A 30 2.82 -2.15 -4.95
N GLY A 31 3.53 -3.24 -5.22
CA GLY A 31 2.89 -4.52 -5.57
C GLY A 31 1.99 -5.07 -4.46
N TYR A 32 2.36 -4.88 -3.19
CA TYR A 32 1.48 -5.22 -2.05
C TYR A 32 0.23 -4.34 -2.02
N ILE A 33 0.39 -3.03 -2.22
CA ILE A 33 -0.73 -2.08 -2.25
C ILE A 33 -1.70 -2.43 -3.39
N ASP A 34 -1.19 -2.66 -4.59
CA ASP A 34 -2.01 -2.97 -5.77
C ASP A 34 -2.79 -4.28 -5.59
N ALA A 35 -2.14 -5.32 -5.06
CA ALA A 35 -2.80 -6.59 -4.74
C ALA A 35 -3.91 -6.40 -3.69
N SER A 36 -3.64 -5.58 -2.66
CA SER A 36 -4.60 -5.31 -1.59
C SER A 36 -5.82 -4.52 -2.09
N LEU A 37 -5.62 -3.51 -2.92
CA LEU A 37 -6.72 -2.76 -3.53
C LEU A 37 -7.56 -3.62 -4.45
N GLN A 38 -6.92 -4.46 -5.26
CA GLN A 38 -7.63 -5.40 -6.14
C GLN A 38 -8.44 -6.42 -5.32
N TRP A 39 -7.92 -6.90 -4.19
CA TRP A 39 -8.67 -7.78 -3.29
C TRP A 39 -9.96 -7.13 -2.79
N TYR A 40 -9.91 -5.88 -2.33
CA TYR A 40 -11.12 -5.18 -1.90
C TYR A 40 -12.08 -4.91 -3.05
N GLN A 41 -11.58 -4.59 -4.24
CA GLN A 41 -12.39 -4.43 -5.45
C GLN A 41 -13.13 -5.74 -5.77
N ASP A 42 -12.42 -6.87 -5.81
CA ASP A 42 -13.00 -8.19 -6.08
C ASP A 42 -14.08 -8.54 -5.04
N LEU A 43 -13.85 -8.24 -3.75
CA LEU A 43 -14.87 -8.44 -2.70
C LEU A 43 -16.12 -7.59 -2.92
N VAL A 44 -15.96 -6.31 -3.26
CA VAL A 44 -17.11 -5.43 -3.54
C VAL A 44 -17.87 -5.91 -4.76
N ASP A 45 -17.19 -6.31 -5.83
CA ASP A 45 -17.86 -6.77 -7.05
C ASP A 45 -18.65 -8.05 -6.81
N LEU A 46 -18.10 -8.99 -6.03
CA LEU A 46 -18.81 -10.21 -5.60
C LEU A 46 -20.04 -9.86 -4.74
N THR A 47 -19.89 -8.96 -3.77
CA THR A 47 -21.00 -8.52 -2.92
C THR A 47 -22.09 -7.82 -3.73
N VAL A 48 -21.73 -6.90 -4.63
CA VAL A 48 -22.70 -6.14 -5.44
C VAL A 48 -23.39 -7.03 -6.48
N THR A 49 -22.74 -8.11 -6.92
CA THR A 49 -23.40 -9.12 -7.76
C THR A 49 -24.57 -9.78 -7.04
N GLN A 50 -24.43 -10.04 -5.74
CA GLN A 50 -25.49 -10.63 -4.90
C GLN A 50 -26.49 -9.59 -4.39
N TYR A 51 -26.01 -8.38 -4.11
CA TYR A 51 -26.77 -7.28 -3.51
C TYR A 51 -26.58 -5.98 -4.32
N PRO A 52 -27.25 -5.82 -5.48
CA PRO A 52 -27.01 -4.70 -6.39
C PRO A 52 -27.30 -3.33 -5.79
N ASP A 53 -28.18 -3.26 -4.79
CA ASP A 53 -28.54 -2.04 -4.08
C ASP A 53 -27.43 -1.55 -3.12
N LEU A 54 -26.38 -2.35 -2.92
CA LEU A 54 -25.17 -1.99 -2.16
C LEU A 54 -24.07 -1.38 -3.04
N LYS A 55 -24.29 -1.19 -4.35
CA LYS A 55 -23.29 -0.65 -5.27
C LYS A 55 -22.71 0.69 -4.83
N GLU A 56 -23.56 1.63 -4.43
CA GLU A 56 -23.12 2.97 -4.01
C GLU A 56 -22.24 2.91 -2.75
N VAL A 57 -22.69 2.18 -1.72
CA VAL A 57 -21.92 2.04 -0.48
C VAL A 57 -20.63 1.24 -0.69
N GLY A 58 -20.63 0.26 -1.61
CA GLY A 58 -19.45 -0.47 -2.01
C GLY A 58 -18.39 0.44 -2.63
N GLN A 59 -18.79 1.36 -3.52
CA GLN A 59 -17.87 2.35 -4.10
C GLN A 59 -17.36 3.35 -3.06
N TRP A 60 -18.23 3.82 -2.15
CA TRP A 60 -17.81 4.65 -1.03
C TRP A 60 -16.75 3.96 -0.14
N PHE A 61 -16.95 2.66 0.15
CA PHE A 61 -15.98 1.85 0.90
C PHE A 61 -14.65 1.72 0.14
N LEU A 62 -14.67 1.46 -1.17
CA LEU A 62 -13.47 1.34 -1.99
C LEU A 62 -12.66 2.63 -2.04
N GLU A 63 -13.31 3.79 -2.18
CA GLU A 63 -12.62 5.07 -2.17
C GLU A 63 -11.91 5.31 -0.82
N GLY A 64 -12.56 5.00 0.30
CA GLY A 64 -11.91 5.07 1.62
C GLY A 64 -10.72 4.11 1.75
N ARG A 65 -10.83 2.88 1.21
CA ARG A 65 -9.68 1.94 1.15
C ARG A 65 -8.56 2.48 0.28
N LYS A 66 -8.88 3.05 -0.87
CA LYS A 66 -7.92 3.66 -1.79
C LYS A 66 -7.16 4.79 -1.13
N HIS A 67 -7.84 5.73 -0.47
CA HIS A 67 -7.15 6.80 0.26
C HIS A 67 -6.20 6.26 1.34
N HIS A 68 -6.63 5.25 2.11
CA HIS A 68 -5.78 4.62 3.11
C HIS A 68 -4.50 4.00 2.51
N PHE A 69 -4.66 3.20 1.46
CA PHE A 69 -3.55 2.51 0.82
C PHE A 69 -2.62 3.46 0.05
N GLU A 70 -3.15 4.49 -0.61
CA GLU A 70 -2.33 5.51 -1.25
C GLU A 70 -1.56 6.38 -0.24
N LEU A 71 -2.14 6.66 0.94
CA LEU A 71 -1.35 7.25 2.04
C LEU A 71 -0.18 6.35 2.43
N ASN A 72 -0.42 5.05 2.58
CA ASN A 72 0.65 4.12 2.94
C ASN A 72 1.72 4.06 1.86
N ARG A 73 1.33 4.02 0.57
CA ARG A 73 2.24 4.06 -0.58
C ARG A 73 3.16 5.28 -0.50
N GLU A 74 2.57 6.47 -0.42
CA GLU A 74 3.30 7.74 -0.33
C GLU A 74 4.20 7.80 0.92
N ALA A 75 3.74 7.25 2.04
CA ALA A 75 4.52 7.21 3.27
C ALA A 75 5.75 6.30 3.14
N VAL A 76 5.62 5.11 2.56
CA VAL A 76 6.77 4.22 2.32
C VAL A 76 7.75 4.84 1.35
N HIS A 77 7.28 5.40 0.24
CA HIS A 77 8.13 6.10 -0.74
C HIS A 77 8.92 7.22 -0.06
N TYR A 78 8.24 8.03 0.75
CA TYR A 78 8.87 9.12 1.50
C TYR A 78 9.88 8.61 2.52
N PHE A 79 9.51 7.64 3.37
CA PHE A 79 10.37 7.19 4.46
C PHE A 79 11.58 6.39 3.97
N LEU A 80 11.44 5.52 2.96
CA LEU A 80 12.61 4.87 2.35
C LEU A 80 13.67 5.88 1.89
N LYS A 81 13.23 7.07 1.42
CA LYS A 81 14.13 8.14 0.97
C LYS A 81 14.67 9.01 2.09
N ASN A 82 13.87 9.32 3.10
CA ASN A 82 14.15 10.39 4.07
C ASN A 82 14.43 9.90 5.49
N ASP A 83 13.89 8.75 5.88
CA ASP A 83 14.02 8.16 7.21
C ASP A 83 13.70 6.66 7.16
N ALA A 84 14.64 5.85 6.65
CA ALA A 84 14.44 4.43 6.42
C ALA A 84 14.18 3.65 7.72
N SER A 85 14.53 4.20 8.90
CA SER A 85 14.25 3.60 10.21
C SER A 85 12.75 3.46 10.51
N ARG A 86 11.90 4.18 9.76
CA ARG A 86 10.44 4.10 9.84
C ARG A 86 9.86 2.91 9.07
N ILE A 87 10.68 2.18 8.31
CA ILE A 87 10.26 1.07 7.45
C ILE A 87 10.94 -0.21 7.91
N ALA A 88 10.14 -1.15 8.42
CA ALA A 88 10.61 -2.43 8.97
C ALA A 88 10.79 -3.48 7.86
N THR A 89 11.77 -3.28 6.97
CA THR A 89 11.98 -4.15 5.78
C THR A 89 12.34 -5.60 6.11
N GLU A 90 12.70 -5.90 7.37
CA GLU A 90 12.93 -7.24 7.89
C GLU A 90 11.64 -8.03 8.19
N GLN A 91 10.48 -7.36 8.20
CA GLN A 91 9.17 -7.99 8.40
C GLN A 91 8.50 -8.33 7.06
N THR A 92 7.34 -8.99 7.11
CA THR A 92 6.47 -9.16 5.93
C THR A 92 6.08 -7.80 5.37
N VAL A 93 5.86 -7.72 4.05
CA VAL A 93 5.65 -6.42 3.36
C VAL A 93 4.47 -5.64 3.93
N GLU A 94 3.44 -6.35 4.39
CA GLU A 94 2.25 -5.76 5.03
C GLU A 94 2.56 -5.07 6.37
N ALA A 95 3.63 -5.47 7.05
CA ALA A 95 4.02 -4.98 8.37
C ALA A 95 5.13 -3.91 8.31
N TRP A 96 5.64 -3.58 7.12
CA TRP A 96 6.72 -2.61 6.93
C TRP A 96 6.40 -1.23 7.49
N LEU A 97 5.15 -0.77 7.35
CA LEU A 97 4.72 0.55 7.76
C LEU A 97 3.62 0.45 8.82
N GLN A 98 3.85 1.15 9.94
CA GLN A 98 2.85 1.34 10.97
C GLN A 98 2.58 2.84 11.12
N LEU A 99 1.36 3.27 10.79
CA LEU A 99 0.88 4.63 10.99
C LEU A 99 -0.30 4.62 11.95
N GLU A 100 -0.10 5.22 13.12
CA GLU A 100 -1.18 5.43 14.07
C GLU A 100 -2.04 6.64 13.69
N GLN A 101 -3.19 6.80 14.34
CA GLN A 101 -4.06 7.97 14.10
C GLN A 101 -3.32 9.29 14.37
N GLN A 102 -2.45 9.33 15.38
CA GLN A 102 -1.63 10.51 15.67
C GLN A 102 -0.64 10.80 14.53
N ASP A 103 0.02 9.78 13.97
CA ASP A 103 0.90 9.95 12.81
C ASP A 103 0.15 10.57 11.63
N VAL A 104 -1.00 9.99 11.25
CA VAL A 104 -1.81 10.48 10.13
C VAL A 104 -2.24 11.93 10.36
N LYS A 105 -2.64 12.28 11.59
CA LYS A 105 -2.99 13.66 11.95
C LYS A 105 -1.80 14.62 11.81
N GLN A 106 -0.59 14.20 12.15
CA GLN A 106 0.60 15.04 11.97
C GLN A 106 1.02 15.15 10.51
N LEU A 107 1.01 14.04 9.76
CA LEU A 107 1.28 14.03 8.32
C LEU A 107 0.31 14.94 7.56
N ALA A 108 -0.97 14.95 7.94
CA ALA A 108 -1.99 15.81 7.33
C ALA A 108 -1.73 17.33 7.51
N LYS A 109 -0.77 17.75 8.34
CA LYS A 109 -0.36 19.17 8.44
C LYS A 109 0.64 19.58 7.36
N ARG A 110 1.22 18.63 6.63
CA ARG A 110 2.17 18.90 5.54
C ARG A 110 1.46 19.49 4.32
N SER A 111 2.24 20.11 3.44
CA SER A 111 1.76 20.71 2.19
C SER A 111 2.12 19.92 0.93
N ASP A 112 2.99 18.91 1.04
CA ASP A 112 3.44 18.05 -0.05
C ASP A 112 2.47 16.88 -0.33
N GLU A 113 2.82 16.02 -1.28
CA GLU A 113 2.00 14.89 -1.75
C GLU A 113 1.59 13.96 -0.61
N LEU A 114 2.55 13.56 0.25
CA LEU A 114 2.27 12.80 1.46
C LEU A 114 1.27 13.52 2.39
N GLY A 115 1.43 14.84 2.56
CA GLY A 115 0.48 15.66 3.30
C GLY A 115 -0.94 15.64 2.72
N GLN A 116 -1.06 15.71 1.39
CA GLN A 116 -2.36 15.66 0.72
C GLN A 116 -3.01 14.27 0.86
N ALA A 117 -2.25 13.19 0.70
CA ALA A 117 -2.74 11.83 0.92
C ALA A 117 -3.22 11.64 2.38
N ALA A 118 -2.45 12.14 3.35
CA ALA A 118 -2.80 12.07 4.76
C ALA A 118 -4.07 12.88 5.09
N LYS A 119 -4.26 14.05 4.47
CA LYS A 119 -5.48 14.86 4.63
C LYS A 119 -6.73 14.13 4.15
N LYS A 120 -6.66 13.43 3.01
CA LYS A 120 -7.79 12.63 2.49
C LYS A 120 -8.18 11.55 3.48
N THR A 121 -7.23 10.69 3.86
CA THR A 121 -7.45 9.61 4.84
C THR A 121 -7.91 10.12 6.20
N PHE A 122 -7.37 11.26 6.66
CA PHE A 122 -7.83 11.88 7.90
C PHE A 122 -9.28 12.37 7.76
N SER A 123 -9.64 12.98 6.64
CA SER A 123 -11.00 13.48 6.38
C SER A 123 -12.01 12.34 6.27
N ASP A 124 -11.66 11.22 5.66
CA ASP A 124 -12.53 10.04 5.59
C ASP A 124 -12.90 9.53 6.98
N ARG A 125 -11.92 9.47 7.90
CA ARG A 125 -12.13 9.04 9.29
C ARG A 125 -13.04 9.97 10.09
N GLN A 126 -13.10 11.25 9.71
CA GLN A 126 -13.94 12.26 10.36
C GLN A 126 -15.32 12.38 9.71
N SER A 127 -15.51 11.80 8.53
CA SER A 127 -16.74 11.92 7.76
C SER A 127 -17.87 11.09 8.35
N ALA A 128 -19.11 11.49 8.09
CA ALA A 128 -20.26 10.67 8.42
C ALA A 128 -20.21 9.36 7.61
N ASN A 129 -20.54 8.25 8.27
CA ASN A 129 -20.65 6.97 7.58
C ASN A 129 -21.78 6.99 6.55
N HIS A 130 -21.59 6.29 5.44
CA HIS A 130 -22.67 6.05 4.48
C HIS A 130 -23.86 5.34 5.17
N PRO A 131 -25.13 5.71 4.89
CA PRO A 131 -26.30 5.13 5.56
C PRO A 131 -26.36 3.59 5.52
N LYS A 132 -25.95 2.99 4.40
CA LYS A 132 -25.88 1.53 4.21
C LYS A 132 -24.57 0.86 4.66
N ASN A 133 -23.71 1.54 5.42
CA ASN A 133 -22.42 0.98 5.83
C ASN A 133 -22.60 -0.32 6.64
N TYR A 134 -23.62 -0.40 7.48
CA TYR A 134 -23.92 -1.63 8.23
C TYR A 134 -24.34 -2.79 7.34
N ASP A 135 -25.18 -2.52 6.33
CA ASP A 135 -25.65 -3.53 5.38
C ASP A 135 -24.48 -4.10 4.57
N LEU A 136 -23.58 -3.22 4.09
CA LEU A 136 -22.36 -3.64 3.39
C LEU A 136 -21.48 -4.54 4.27
N ARG A 137 -21.27 -4.16 5.54
CA ARG A 137 -20.47 -4.95 6.48
C ARG A 137 -21.09 -6.32 6.75
N SER A 138 -22.41 -6.38 6.86
CA SER A 138 -23.14 -7.64 7.03
C SER A 138 -23.01 -8.53 5.78
N ALA A 139 -23.15 -7.94 4.58
CA ALA A 139 -22.98 -8.65 3.32
C ALA A 139 -21.53 -9.17 3.12
N PHE A 140 -20.52 -8.41 3.54
CA PHE A 140 -19.14 -8.91 3.57
C PHE A 140 -18.95 -10.06 4.55
N ALA A 141 -19.50 -9.96 5.77
CA ALA A 141 -19.39 -11.04 6.74
C ALA A 141 -20.00 -12.34 6.21
N ASP A 142 -21.17 -12.24 5.56
CA ASP A 142 -21.82 -13.36 4.91
C ASP A 142 -20.95 -13.93 3.76
N LEU A 143 -20.50 -13.08 2.83
CA LEU A 143 -19.61 -13.49 1.73
C LEU A 143 -18.35 -14.21 2.23
N LEU A 144 -17.68 -13.67 3.24
CA LEU A 144 -16.44 -14.23 3.79
C LEU A 144 -16.66 -15.53 4.59
N SER A 145 -17.88 -15.79 5.05
CA SER A 145 -18.24 -17.07 5.70
C SER A 145 -18.46 -18.21 4.68
N HIS A 146 -18.52 -17.88 3.38
CA HIS A 146 -18.69 -18.83 2.29
C HIS A 146 -17.44 -18.92 1.40
N PRO A 147 -16.39 -19.65 1.82
CA PRO A 147 -15.07 -19.61 1.18
C PRO A 147 -15.07 -19.97 -0.31
N LYS A 148 -15.99 -20.83 -0.76
CA LYS A 148 -16.14 -21.17 -2.19
C LYS A 148 -16.54 -19.97 -3.06
N GLN A 149 -17.25 -19.00 -2.50
CA GLN A 149 -17.69 -17.81 -3.25
C GLN A 149 -16.53 -16.83 -3.49
N ILE A 150 -15.51 -16.84 -2.63
CA ILE A 150 -14.35 -15.95 -2.71
C ILE A 150 -13.09 -16.64 -3.26
N GLU A 151 -13.14 -17.96 -3.51
CA GLU A 151 -11.96 -18.78 -3.82
C GLU A 151 -11.14 -18.21 -4.98
N SER A 152 -11.79 -17.81 -6.08
CA SER A 152 -11.10 -17.26 -7.24
C SER A 152 -10.37 -15.94 -6.90
N ALA A 153 -11.05 -15.02 -6.21
CA ALA A 153 -10.48 -13.75 -5.79
C ALA A 153 -9.35 -13.95 -4.77
N LEU A 154 -9.53 -14.86 -3.82
CA LEU A 154 -8.54 -15.17 -2.79
C LEU A 154 -7.28 -15.81 -3.39
N ASN A 155 -7.45 -16.74 -4.32
CA ASN A 155 -6.32 -17.36 -5.03
C ASN A 155 -5.53 -16.34 -5.83
N LYS A 156 -6.21 -15.41 -6.52
CA LYS A 156 -5.56 -14.30 -7.24
C LYS A 156 -4.75 -13.41 -6.29
N TYR A 157 -5.35 -12.96 -5.18
CA TYR A 157 -4.65 -12.18 -4.16
C TYR A 157 -3.42 -12.93 -3.60
N ASN A 158 -3.59 -14.18 -3.19
CA ASN A 158 -2.51 -15.00 -2.63
C ASN A 158 -1.35 -15.19 -3.63
N GLN A 159 -1.66 -15.37 -4.91
CA GLN A 159 -0.64 -15.47 -5.95
C GLN A 159 0.15 -14.17 -6.12
N GLN A 160 -0.54 -13.01 -6.10
CA GLN A 160 0.10 -11.71 -6.18
C GLN A 160 1.00 -11.45 -4.97
N ILE A 161 0.51 -11.69 -3.75
CA ILE A 161 1.29 -11.57 -2.53
C ILE A 161 2.50 -12.50 -2.53
N ALA A 162 2.35 -13.75 -3.00
CA ALA A 162 3.47 -14.68 -3.10
C ALA A 162 4.56 -14.20 -4.08
N VAL A 163 4.20 -13.47 -5.14
CA VAL A 163 5.18 -12.84 -6.04
C VAL A 163 5.89 -11.69 -5.32
N VAL A 164 5.13 -10.80 -4.68
CA VAL A 164 5.67 -9.67 -3.92
C VAL A 164 6.64 -10.14 -2.83
N GLU A 165 6.27 -11.13 -2.04
CA GLU A 165 7.10 -11.62 -0.93
C GLU A 165 8.40 -12.28 -1.41
N LYS A 166 8.38 -12.96 -2.57
CA LYS A 166 9.58 -13.56 -3.18
C LYS A 166 10.55 -12.53 -3.77
N GLN A 167 10.11 -11.31 -4.01
CA GLN A 167 11.00 -10.24 -4.49
C GLN A 167 12.06 -9.94 -3.43
N LYS A 168 13.32 -10.12 -3.81
CA LYS A 168 14.48 -9.83 -2.96
C LYS A 168 15.02 -8.46 -3.33
N CYS A 169 15.06 -7.59 -2.34
CA CYS A 169 15.83 -6.36 -2.35
C CYS A 169 17.11 -6.61 -1.53
N GLY A 170 18.17 -5.86 -1.81
CA GLY A 170 19.58 -6.15 -1.55
C GLY A 170 19.97 -6.50 -0.12
#